data_AF-A0A128ETY4-F1
#
_entry.id   AF-A0A128ETY4-F1
#
_cell.length_a   1.000
_cell.length_b   1.000
_cell.length_c   1.000
_cell.angle_alpha   90.00
_cell.angle_beta   90.00
_cell.angle_gamma   90.00
#
_symmetry.space_group_name_H-M   'P 1'
#
loop_
_entity.id
_entity.type
_entity.pdbx_description
1 polymer ?
#
loop_
_entity_poly.entity_id
_entity_poly.type
_entity_poly.pdbx_seq_one_letter_code
_entity_poly.pdbx_strand_id
1 'polypeptide(L)'
;MENTLSLNAILSQANCEFLVFDLSRRVTPISNKDFVAIEENRMPYPFPAQQHAQIGIAFWQPNQAPWIWFLKMPLDERGLLNQAALGDFIQYVAQAMGATLDKTPTEEEQEKLAANPYTFNPQDDKKAIFHAFLTAKLNQPASQYYDHAQHYASGELGWKEWQGVGLQGIADLCARIDKHNNLTRLRKALSNMPQPPKYALLGCLEHCDIPDSLAAHLEEDIQAMLSGDETDLFLLTAHVRALAGAKPDVVHGVIERMLATEALRHREMLIAIAGRCWQALSNEPLLDAFLIAVADQKDQAFFQQMVADLVMIPALRPQVLGLLHGSASPALLDAVKQLQQSVKA
;
A
#
# COMPACT_ATOMS: atom_id res chain seq x y z
N MET A 1 -36.17 -7.74 13.52
CA MET A 1 -35.00 -8.45 12.99
C MET A 1 -34.22 -7.42 12.20
N GLU A 2 -33.25 -6.77 12.84
CA GLU A 2 -32.37 -5.80 12.18
C GLU A 2 -31.57 -6.57 11.14
N ASN A 3 -31.89 -6.33 9.87
CA ASN A 3 -31.18 -6.92 8.75
C ASN A 3 -29.82 -6.23 8.71
N THR A 4 -28.83 -6.80 9.40
CA THR A 4 -27.44 -6.35 9.33
C THR A 4 -26.94 -6.68 7.93
N LEU A 5 -27.06 -5.70 7.03
CA LEU A 5 -26.52 -5.75 5.69
C LEU A 5 -25.00 -5.61 5.81
N SER A 6 -24.27 -6.73 5.76
CA SER A 6 -22.80 -6.78 5.66
C SER A 6 -22.37 -7.55 4.42
N LEU A 7 -21.22 -7.19 3.85
CA LEU A 7 -20.62 -7.88 2.71
C LEU A 7 -20.28 -9.32 3.08
N ASN A 8 -19.75 -9.55 4.28
CA ASN A 8 -19.53 -10.91 4.78
C ASN A 8 -20.83 -11.74 4.80
N ALA A 9 -21.97 -11.17 5.23
CA ALA A 9 -23.24 -11.89 5.25
C ALA A 9 -23.72 -12.21 3.82
N ILE A 10 -23.59 -11.26 2.89
CA ILE A 10 -23.99 -11.46 1.49
C ILE A 10 -23.15 -12.55 0.82
N LEU A 11 -21.83 -12.49 0.96
CA LEU A 11 -20.91 -13.49 0.42
C LEU A 11 -21.15 -14.87 1.04
N SER A 12 -21.43 -14.93 2.35
CA SER A 12 -21.77 -16.18 3.05
C SER A 12 -23.10 -16.76 2.59
N GLN A 13 -24.14 -15.93 2.40
CA GLN A 13 -25.45 -16.36 1.88
C GLN A 13 -25.35 -16.90 0.45
N ALA A 14 -24.43 -16.36 -0.34
CA ALA A 14 -24.12 -16.80 -1.70
C ALA A 14 -23.23 -18.05 -1.78
N ASN A 15 -22.87 -18.65 -0.64
CA ASN A 15 -21.94 -19.78 -0.57
C ASN A 15 -20.60 -19.49 -1.28
N CYS A 16 -20.13 -18.23 -1.19
CA CYS A 16 -18.84 -17.81 -1.74
C CYS A 16 -17.74 -17.92 -0.68
N GLU A 17 -16.60 -18.43 -1.08
CA GLU A 17 -15.33 -18.17 -0.39
C GLU A 17 -14.80 -16.80 -0.80
N PHE A 18 -14.06 -16.14 0.08
CA PHE A 18 -13.48 -14.84 -0.24
C PHE A 18 -12.17 -14.56 0.50
N LEU A 19 -11.36 -13.69 -0.11
CA LEU A 19 -10.15 -13.09 0.42
C LEU A 19 -10.25 -11.58 0.33
N VAL A 20 -9.77 -10.90 1.38
CA VAL A 20 -9.78 -9.45 1.46
C VAL A 20 -8.35 -8.92 1.52
N PHE A 21 -8.10 -7.85 0.80
CA PHE A 21 -6.83 -7.12 0.81
C PHE A 21 -7.09 -5.63 1.06
N ASP A 22 -6.24 -5.00 1.85
CA ASP A 22 -6.06 -3.54 1.79
C ASP A 22 -5.34 -3.19 0.48
N LEU A 23 -5.76 -2.11 -0.16
CA LEU A 23 -5.08 -1.47 -1.27
C LEU A 23 -4.78 0.00 -0.99
N SER A 24 -5.00 0.51 0.23
CA SER A 24 -4.86 1.92 0.53
C SER A 24 -3.39 2.35 0.50
N ARG A 25 -2.54 1.72 1.33
CA ARG A 25 -1.11 2.02 1.39
C ARG A 25 -0.28 0.93 0.74
N ARG A 26 -0.38 -0.31 1.24
CA ARG A 26 0.31 -1.49 0.68
C ARG A 26 -0.72 -2.56 0.39
N VAL A 27 -0.52 -3.34 -0.69
CA VAL A 27 -1.40 -4.48 -0.95
C VAL A 27 -1.15 -5.56 0.11
N THR A 28 -2.04 -5.63 1.10
CA THR A 28 -1.84 -6.42 2.32
C THR A 28 -3.08 -7.25 2.63
N PRO A 29 -2.96 -8.56 2.91
CA PRO A 29 -4.14 -9.36 3.26
C PRO A 29 -4.77 -8.87 4.57
N ILE A 30 -6.10 -8.80 4.60
CA ILE A 30 -6.91 -8.59 5.79
C ILE A 30 -7.55 -9.93 6.14
N SER A 31 -7.43 -10.38 7.39
CA SER A 31 -8.06 -11.63 7.81
C SER A 31 -9.59 -11.49 7.78
N ASN A 32 -10.33 -12.57 7.47
CA ASN A 32 -11.79 -12.51 7.45
C ASN A 32 -12.37 -12.10 8.82
N LYS A 33 -11.69 -12.46 9.92
CA LYS A 33 -12.04 -12.03 11.28
C LYS A 33 -11.93 -10.51 11.43
N ASP A 34 -10.83 -9.92 10.98
CA ASP A 34 -10.61 -8.48 11.08
C ASP A 34 -11.55 -7.74 10.12
N PHE A 35 -11.80 -8.28 8.92
CA PHE A 35 -12.77 -7.71 7.98
C PHE A 35 -14.18 -7.62 8.59
N VAL A 36 -14.66 -8.70 9.23
CA VAL A 36 -15.95 -8.68 9.94
C VAL A 36 -15.95 -7.65 11.07
N ALA A 37 -14.87 -7.55 11.85
CA ALA A 37 -14.77 -6.56 12.92
C ALA A 37 -14.76 -5.11 12.38
N ILE A 38 -14.17 -4.88 11.21
CA ILE A 38 -14.18 -3.59 10.51
C ILE A 38 -15.59 -3.27 9.99
N GLU A 39 -16.28 -4.21 9.34
CA GLU A 39 -17.66 -4.01 8.86
C GLU A 39 -18.62 -3.68 10.01
N GLU A 40 -18.44 -4.32 11.16
CA GLU A 40 -19.26 -4.08 12.36
C GLU A 40 -18.83 -2.85 13.16
N ASN A 41 -17.87 -2.05 12.66
CA ASN A 41 -17.28 -0.91 13.36
C ASN A 41 -16.75 -1.24 14.78
N ARG A 42 -16.36 -2.49 15.02
CA ARG A 42 -15.67 -2.92 16.24
C ARG A 42 -14.17 -2.62 16.20
N MET A 43 -13.62 -2.42 15.01
CA MET A 43 -12.22 -2.07 14.78
C MET A 43 -12.11 -0.96 13.73
N PRO A 44 -11.23 0.03 13.90
CA PRO A 44 -10.93 0.98 12.83
C PRO A 44 -10.23 0.28 11.67
N TYR A 45 -10.38 0.83 10.46
CA TYR A 45 -9.67 0.35 9.29
C TYR A 45 -8.15 0.49 9.51
N PRO A 46 -7.33 -0.54 9.21
CA PRO A 46 -5.95 -0.59 9.68
C PRO A 46 -5.01 0.39 8.97
N PHE A 47 -5.19 0.62 7.67
CA PHE A 47 -4.21 1.37 6.88
C PHE A 47 -4.87 2.42 5.98
N PRO A 48 -5.72 3.32 6.51
CA PRO A 48 -6.45 4.27 5.69
C PRO A 48 -5.51 5.21 4.94
N ALA A 49 -5.97 5.69 3.77
CA ALA A 49 -5.28 6.71 3.00
C ALA A 49 -6.29 7.79 2.59
N GLN A 50 -5.98 9.06 2.87
CA GLN A 50 -6.86 10.19 2.52
C GLN A 50 -8.32 9.99 3.01
N GLN A 51 -8.49 9.56 4.26
CA GLN A 51 -9.80 9.29 4.89
C GLN A 51 -10.66 8.21 4.19
N HIS A 52 -10.07 7.36 3.36
CA HIS A 52 -10.76 6.24 2.73
C HIS A 52 -10.07 4.92 3.03
N ALA A 53 -10.88 3.87 3.07
CA ALA A 53 -10.45 2.49 2.93
C ALA A 53 -10.54 2.09 1.46
N GLN A 54 -9.43 1.64 0.88
CA GLN A 54 -9.40 1.00 -0.43
C GLN A 54 -9.28 -0.51 -0.22
N ILE A 55 -10.32 -1.25 -0.57
CA ILE A 55 -10.48 -2.67 -0.24
C ILE A 55 -10.59 -3.46 -1.54
N GLY A 56 -9.83 -4.54 -1.65
CA GLY A 56 -9.93 -5.53 -2.73
C GLY A 56 -10.53 -6.81 -2.18
N ILE A 57 -11.70 -7.20 -2.68
CA ILE A 57 -12.39 -8.42 -2.26
C ILE A 57 -12.40 -9.37 -3.45
N ALA A 58 -11.67 -10.47 -3.34
CA ALA A 58 -11.75 -11.56 -4.29
C ALA A 58 -12.68 -12.64 -3.73
N PHE A 59 -13.70 -13.05 -4.48
CA PHE A 59 -14.67 -14.03 -4.03
C PHE A 59 -15.04 -15.02 -5.15
N TRP A 60 -15.31 -16.27 -4.79
CA TRP A 60 -15.62 -17.33 -5.75
C TRP A 60 -16.51 -18.39 -5.12
N GLN A 61 -17.23 -19.11 -5.97
CA GLN A 61 -17.84 -20.38 -5.60
C GLN A 61 -16.88 -21.54 -5.88
N PRO A 62 -17.07 -22.70 -5.23
CA PRO A 62 -16.26 -23.88 -5.51
C PRO A 62 -16.20 -24.20 -7.01
N ASN A 63 -14.98 -24.42 -7.51
CA ASN A 63 -14.66 -24.70 -8.93
C ASN A 63 -14.94 -23.56 -9.93
N GLN A 64 -15.11 -22.32 -9.46
CA GLN A 64 -15.21 -21.14 -10.34
C GLN A 64 -14.01 -20.21 -10.19
N ALA A 65 -13.79 -19.37 -11.21
CA ALA A 65 -12.77 -18.32 -11.16
C ALA A 65 -13.21 -17.20 -10.19
N PRO A 66 -12.27 -16.55 -9.48
CA PRO A 66 -12.60 -15.47 -8.57
C PRO A 66 -13.03 -14.20 -9.29
N TRP A 67 -14.13 -13.64 -8.79
CA TRP A 67 -14.57 -12.28 -9.05
C TRP A 67 -13.87 -11.32 -8.10
N ILE A 68 -13.64 -10.09 -8.55
CA ILE A 68 -12.91 -9.09 -7.78
C ILE A 68 -13.72 -7.80 -7.71
N TRP A 69 -13.88 -7.29 -6.49
CA TRP A 69 -14.37 -5.95 -6.24
C TRP A 69 -13.25 -5.08 -5.68
N PHE A 70 -13.11 -3.88 -6.25
CA PHE A 70 -12.26 -2.83 -5.70
C PHE A 70 -13.17 -1.72 -5.17
N LEU A 71 -13.23 -1.60 -3.84
CA LEU A 71 -14.11 -0.69 -3.13
C LEU A 71 -13.32 0.45 -2.50
N LYS A 72 -13.83 1.68 -2.61
CA LYS A 72 -13.30 2.87 -1.95
C LYS A 72 -14.38 3.39 -0.99
N MET A 73 -14.24 3.04 0.28
CA MET A 73 -15.21 3.37 1.32
C MET A 73 -14.74 4.58 2.13
N PRO A 74 -15.59 5.60 2.34
CA PRO A 74 -15.25 6.72 3.20
C PRO A 74 -15.21 6.27 4.67
N LEU A 75 -14.30 6.88 5.43
CA LEU A 75 -14.12 6.64 6.86
C LEU A 75 -14.55 7.86 7.67
N ASP A 76 -15.01 7.63 8.89
CA ASP A 76 -15.25 8.70 9.86
C ASP A 76 -13.94 9.19 10.52
N GLU A 77 -14.02 10.20 11.39
CA GLU A 77 -12.86 10.74 12.09
C GLU A 77 -12.18 9.74 13.04
N ARG A 78 -12.85 8.63 13.37
CA ARG A 78 -12.31 7.53 14.19
C ARG A 78 -11.66 6.44 13.33
N GLY A 79 -11.72 6.56 12.01
CA GLY A 79 -11.23 5.56 11.07
C GLY A 79 -12.18 4.36 10.90
N LEU A 80 -13.44 4.49 11.33
CA LEU A 80 -14.47 3.47 11.16
C LEU A 80 -15.14 3.62 9.80
N LEU A 81 -15.68 2.52 9.27
CA LEU A 81 -16.41 2.56 8.00
C LEU A 81 -17.69 3.38 8.15
N ASN A 82 -17.97 4.22 7.15
CA ASN A 82 -19.26 4.88 7.04
C ASN A 82 -20.34 3.83 6.71
N GLN A 83 -21.19 3.53 7.69
CA GLN A 83 -22.23 2.51 7.60
C GLN A 83 -23.31 2.85 6.56
N ALA A 84 -23.59 4.14 6.35
CA ALA A 84 -24.54 4.55 5.31
C ALA A 84 -23.97 4.23 3.92
N ALA A 85 -22.71 4.57 3.66
CA ALA A 85 -22.04 4.23 2.40
C ALA A 85 -21.98 2.71 2.15
N LEU A 86 -21.69 1.93 3.20
CA LEU A 86 -21.69 0.46 3.12
C LEU A 86 -23.08 -0.09 2.82
N GLY A 87 -24.11 0.40 3.52
CA GLY A 87 -25.50 0.03 3.28
C GLY A 87 -25.97 0.36 1.87
N ASP A 88 -25.63 1.55 1.37
CA ASP A 88 -25.95 1.99 0.00
C ASP A 88 -25.29 1.10 -1.04
N PHE A 89 -24.01 0.76 -0.86
CA PHE A 89 -23.31 -0.18 -1.75
C PHE A 89 -23.99 -1.55 -1.75
N ILE A 90 -24.36 -2.07 -0.58
CA ILE A 90 -25.05 -3.35 -0.47
C ILE A 90 -26.41 -3.34 -1.16
N GLN A 91 -27.19 -2.27 -0.98
CA GLN A 91 -28.46 -2.10 -1.69
C GLN A 91 -28.26 -2.06 -3.21
N TYR A 92 -27.21 -1.37 -3.66
CA TYR A 92 -26.83 -1.33 -5.07
C TYR A 92 -26.52 -2.74 -5.62
N VAL A 93 -25.70 -3.50 -4.90
CA VAL A 93 -25.31 -4.87 -5.24
C VAL A 93 -26.55 -5.78 -5.33
N ALA A 94 -27.47 -5.68 -4.36
CA ALA A 94 -28.71 -6.45 -4.35
C ALA A 94 -29.66 -6.10 -5.52
N GLN A 95 -29.67 -4.83 -5.95
CA GLN A 95 -30.44 -4.39 -7.12
C GLN A 95 -29.80 -4.80 -8.44
N ALA A 96 -28.47 -4.74 -8.52
CA ALA A 96 -27.71 -4.98 -9.74
C ALA A 96 -27.56 -6.46 -10.08
N MET A 97 -27.36 -7.34 -9.10
CA MET A 97 -27.16 -8.78 -9.32
C MET A 97 -28.40 -9.64 -9.01
N GLY A 98 -29.49 -9.01 -8.58
CA GLY A 98 -30.69 -9.72 -8.14
C GLY A 98 -30.47 -10.57 -6.88
N ALA A 99 -31.41 -11.46 -6.57
CA ALA A 99 -31.42 -12.25 -5.32
C ALA A 99 -30.34 -13.35 -5.23
N THR A 100 -29.52 -13.57 -6.26
CA THR A 100 -28.53 -14.65 -6.28
C THR A 100 -27.23 -14.20 -6.95
N LEU A 101 -26.15 -14.21 -6.16
CA LEU A 101 -24.75 -14.13 -6.58
C LEU A 101 -24.27 -15.37 -7.38
N ASP A 102 -25.15 -16.36 -7.59
CA ASP A 102 -24.86 -17.66 -8.23
C ASP A 102 -24.63 -17.60 -9.74
N LYS A 103 -24.86 -16.46 -10.38
CA LYS A 103 -24.68 -16.32 -11.83
C LYS A 103 -23.44 -15.49 -12.11
N THR A 104 -22.63 -15.95 -13.06
CA THR A 104 -21.64 -15.11 -13.75
C THR A 104 -22.35 -13.82 -14.18
N PRO A 105 -22.03 -12.65 -13.60
CA PRO A 105 -22.67 -11.40 -13.99
C PRO A 105 -22.40 -11.14 -15.48
N THR A 106 -23.45 -10.81 -16.20
CA THR A 106 -23.41 -10.35 -17.59
C THR A 106 -22.57 -9.08 -17.71
N GLU A 107 -22.06 -8.78 -18.91
CA GLU A 107 -21.29 -7.54 -19.14
C GLU A 107 -22.07 -6.29 -18.69
N GLU A 108 -23.39 -6.25 -18.90
CA GLU A 108 -24.25 -5.14 -18.43
C GLU A 108 -24.31 -5.03 -16.90
N GLU A 109 -24.31 -6.15 -16.18
CA GLU A 109 -24.31 -6.17 -14.70
C GLU A 109 -22.94 -5.74 -14.16
N GLN A 110 -21.86 -6.12 -14.84
CA GLN A 110 -20.50 -5.66 -14.53
C GLN A 110 -20.33 -4.17 -14.77
N GLU A 111 -20.84 -3.64 -15.89
CA GLU A 111 -20.81 -2.21 -16.17
C GLU A 111 -21.61 -1.40 -15.15
N LYS A 112 -22.79 -1.89 -14.73
CA LYS A 112 -23.56 -1.28 -13.64
C LYS A 112 -22.75 -1.27 -12.35
N LEU A 113 -22.21 -2.42 -11.93
CA LEU A 113 -21.35 -2.48 -10.75
C LEU A 113 -20.16 -1.52 -10.84
N ALA A 114 -19.50 -1.41 -11.99
CA ALA A 114 -18.39 -0.48 -12.21
C ALA A 114 -18.82 1.00 -12.21
N ALA A 115 -20.09 1.30 -12.49
CA ALA A 115 -20.63 2.66 -12.47
C ALA A 115 -21.05 3.14 -11.06
N ASN A 116 -20.96 2.28 -10.03
CA ASN A 116 -21.34 2.67 -8.68
C ASN A 116 -20.29 3.61 -8.04
N PRO A 117 -20.71 4.53 -7.15
CA PRO A 117 -19.82 5.56 -6.59
C PRO A 117 -18.78 5.01 -5.59
N TYR A 118 -18.90 3.75 -5.21
CA TYR A 118 -18.06 3.10 -4.21
C TYR A 118 -17.00 2.18 -4.84
N THR A 119 -17.04 1.96 -6.15
CA THR A 119 -16.01 1.22 -6.88
C THR A 119 -14.94 2.17 -7.39
N PHE A 120 -13.71 1.65 -7.48
CA PHE A 120 -12.61 2.40 -8.05
C PHE A 120 -11.69 1.50 -8.86
N ASN A 121 -10.88 2.11 -9.71
CA ASN A 121 -9.87 1.42 -10.48
C ASN A 121 -8.51 1.64 -9.81
N PRO A 122 -7.89 0.63 -9.16
CA PRO A 122 -6.56 0.80 -8.59
C PRO A 122 -5.53 1.12 -9.67
N GLN A 123 -4.41 1.71 -9.28
CA GLN A 123 -3.26 1.87 -10.17
C GLN A 123 -2.76 0.51 -10.67
N ASP A 124 -2.18 0.48 -11.88
CA ASP A 124 -1.86 -0.77 -12.57
C ASP A 124 -0.82 -1.62 -11.81
N ASP A 125 0.09 -0.98 -11.06
CA ASP A 125 1.02 -1.64 -10.15
C ASP A 125 0.31 -2.36 -8.99
N LYS A 126 -0.63 -1.69 -8.33
CA LYS A 126 -1.44 -2.28 -7.25
C LYS A 126 -2.33 -3.40 -7.76
N LYS A 127 -2.92 -3.25 -8.95
CA LYS A 127 -3.69 -4.36 -9.56
C LYS A 127 -2.79 -5.54 -9.87
N ALA A 128 -1.64 -5.30 -10.48
CA ALA A 128 -0.73 -6.37 -10.87
C ALA A 128 -0.28 -7.18 -9.65
N ILE A 129 0.12 -6.50 -8.57
CA ILE A 129 0.52 -7.18 -7.33
C ILE A 129 -0.66 -7.83 -6.62
N PHE A 130 -1.86 -7.22 -6.64
CA PHE A 130 -3.07 -7.83 -6.10
C PHE A 130 -3.37 -9.18 -6.79
N HIS A 131 -3.37 -9.21 -8.12
CA HIS A 131 -3.59 -10.45 -8.88
C HIS A 131 -2.48 -11.48 -8.63
N ALA A 132 -1.23 -11.03 -8.53
CA ALA A 132 -0.09 -11.91 -8.25
C ALA A 132 -0.21 -12.54 -6.85
N PHE A 133 -0.55 -11.75 -5.81
CA PHE A 133 -0.81 -12.25 -4.46
C PHE A 133 -2.04 -13.16 -4.41
N LEU A 134 -3.13 -12.79 -5.09
CA LEU A 134 -4.35 -13.60 -5.13
C LEU A 134 -4.07 -14.99 -5.70
N THR A 135 -3.46 -15.05 -6.89
CA THR A 135 -3.14 -16.33 -7.55
C THR A 135 -2.13 -17.15 -6.73
N ALA A 136 -1.12 -16.52 -6.14
CA ALA A 136 -0.18 -17.19 -5.24
C ALA A 136 -0.87 -17.75 -4.00
N LYS A 137 -1.78 -16.99 -3.38
CA LYS A 137 -2.53 -17.41 -2.18
C LYS A 137 -3.49 -18.56 -2.46
N LEU A 138 -4.09 -18.57 -3.65
CA LEU A 138 -4.98 -19.64 -4.12
C LEU A 138 -4.24 -20.85 -4.70
N ASN A 139 -2.90 -20.86 -4.68
CA ASN A 139 -2.07 -21.88 -5.35
C ASN A 139 -2.43 -22.06 -6.83
N GLN A 140 -2.87 -21.00 -7.50
CA GLN A 140 -3.16 -20.99 -8.93
C GLN A 140 -1.87 -20.71 -9.73
N PRO A 141 -1.83 -21.11 -11.02
CA PRO A 141 -0.74 -20.74 -11.92
C PRO A 141 -0.50 -19.22 -11.94
N ALA A 142 0.76 -18.83 -12.12
CA ALA A 142 1.10 -17.42 -12.36
C ALA A 142 0.55 -16.96 -13.72
N SER A 143 0.64 -15.66 -14.01
CA SER A 143 0.24 -15.15 -15.32
C SER A 143 1.13 -15.70 -16.44
N GLN A 144 0.65 -15.62 -17.67
CA GLN A 144 1.41 -15.96 -18.88
C GLN A 144 2.71 -15.15 -19.04
N TYR A 145 2.89 -14.05 -18.31
CA TYR A 145 4.07 -13.19 -18.39
C TYR A 145 5.18 -13.61 -17.41
N TYR A 146 4.90 -14.55 -16.50
CA TYR A 146 5.81 -14.93 -15.42
C TYR A 146 7.11 -15.55 -15.93
N ASP A 147 7.02 -16.53 -16.85
CA ASP A 147 8.20 -17.22 -17.40
C ASP A 147 9.14 -16.22 -18.10
N HIS A 148 8.59 -15.31 -18.91
CA HIS A 148 9.37 -14.28 -19.58
C HIS A 148 10.07 -13.34 -18.59
N ALA A 149 9.38 -12.93 -17.52
CA ALA A 149 9.95 -12.12 -16.47
C ALA A 149 11.08 -12.86 -15.70
N GLN A 150 10.95 -14.17 -15.48
CA GLN A 150 12.00 -14.99 -14.87
C GLN A 150 13.28 -15.05 -15.70
N HIS A 151 13.16 -15.23 -17.02
CA HIS A 151 14.29 -15.21 -17.95
C HIS A 151 14.95 -13.82 -18.04
N TYR A 152 14.14 -12.76 -18.01
CA TYR A 152 14.68 -11.41 -17.94
C TYR A 152 15.44 -11.16 -16.63
N ALA A 153 14.86 -11.53 -15.48
CA ALA A 153 15.44 -11.28 -14.17
C ALA A 153 16.71 -12.10 -13.90
N SER A 154 16.95 -13.22 -14.60
CA SER A 154 18.26 -13.89 -14.58
C SER A 154 19.30 -13.25 -15.50
N GLY A 155 18.90 -12.33 -16.37
CA GLY A 155 19.74 -11.71 -17.39
C GLY A 155 19.94 -12.59 -18.64
N GLU A 156 19.19 -13.69 -18.79
CA GLU A 156 19.30 -14.58 -19.96
C GLU A 156 18.88 -13.90 -21.27
N LEU A 157 17.92 -12.97 -21.19
CA LEU A 157 17.47 -12.18 -22.33
C LEU A 157 18.36 -10.95 -22.60
N GLY A 158 19.26 -10.61 -21.67
CA GLY A 158 20.02 -9.35 -21.68
C GLY A 158 19.24 -8.19 -21.06
N TRP A 159 19.94 -7.36 -20.29
CA TRP A 159 19.31 -6.30 -19.47
C TRP A 159 18.63 -5.19 -20.28
N LYS A 160 19.02 -5.02 -21.55
CA LYS A 160 18.45 -4.02 -22.46
C LYS A 160 17.12 -4.46 -23.09
N GLU A 161 16.82 -5.75 -23.09
CA GLU A 161 15.61 -6.34 -23.72
C GLU A 161 14.43 -6.38 -22.73
N TRP A 162 14.05 -5.21 -22.20
CA TRP A 162 13.03 -5.09 -21.16
C TRP A 162 11.64 -4.70 -21.70
N GLN A 163 11.55 -4.22 -22.95
CA GLN A 163 10.32 -3.68 -23.52
C GLN A 163 9.19 -4.72 -23.64
N GLY A 164 9.54 -6.02 -23.70
CA GLY A 164 8.58 -7.13 -23.68
C GLY A 164 8.22 -7.63 -22.29
N VAL A 165 8.86 -7.13 -21.23
CA VAL A 165 8.66 -7.59 -19.85
C VAL A 165 7.46 -6.87 -19.25
N GLY A 166 6.30 -7.54 -19.25
CA GLY A 166 5.07 -7.00 -18.70
C GLY A 166 5.10 -6.83 -17.18
N LEU A 167 4.47 -5.76 -16.68
CA LEU A 167 4.35 -5.45 -15.25
C LEU A 167 3.77 -6.61 -14.42
N GLN A 168 2.78 -7.33 -14.97
CA GLN A 168 2.19 -8.50 -14.31
C GLN A 168 3.23 -9.62 -14.06
N GLY A 169 4.17 -9.83 -14.98
CA GLY A 169 5.24 -10.81 -14.80
C GLY A 169 6.22 -10.41 -13.69
N ILE A 170 6.53 -9.11 -13.58
CA ILE A 170 7.34 -8.55 -12.48
C ILE A 170 6.59 -8.72 -11.14
N ALA A 171 5.30 -8.43 -11.11
CA ALA A 171 4.48 -8.64 -9.92
C ALA A 171 4.43 -10.12 -9.51
N ASP A 172 4.32 -11.05 -10.45
CA ASP A 172 4.36 -12.49 -10.18
C ASP A 172 5.69 -12.97 -9.58
N LEU A 173 6.82 -12.40 -10.02
CA LEU A 173 8.14 -12.64 -9.41
C LEU A 173 8.15 -12.20 -7.94
N CYS A 174 7.66 -10.99 -7.67
CA CYS A 174 7.65 -10.40 -6.33
C CYS A 174 6.71 -11.16 -5.39
N ALA A 175 5.50 -11.50 -5.84
CA ALA A 175 4.53 -12.27 -5.06
C ALA A 175 5.00 -13.70 -4.73
N ARG A 176 5.93 -14.24 -5.53
CA ARG A 176 6.51 -15.59 -5.37
C ARG A 176 8.00 -15.51 -5.06
N ILE A 177 8.42 -14.52 -4.28
CA ILE A 177 9.83 -14.25 -3.99
C ILE A 177 10.57 -15.47 -3.40
N ASP A 178 9.87 -16.31 -2.63
CA ASP A 178 10.39 -17.51 -1.98
C ASP A 178 10.39 -18.76 -2.89
N LYS A 179 9.85 -18.67 -4.11
CA LYS A 179 9.76 -19.79 -5.06
C LYS A 179 10.76 -19.66 -6.20
N HIS A 180 11.06 -20.79 -6.85
CA HIS A 180 11.78 -20.86 -8.14
C HIS A 180 13.08 -20.04 -8.23
N ASN A 181 13.76 -19.85 -7.09
CA ASN A 181 14.95 -19.03 -6.96
C ASN A 181 14.74 -17.54 -7.31
N ASN A 182 13.50 -17.04 -7.20
CA ASN A 182 13.14 -15.67 -7.55
C ASN A 182 13.91 -14.65 -6.71
N LEU A 183 14.10 -14.88 -5.40
CA LEU A 183 14.94 -14.02 -4.55
C LEU A 183 16.33 -13.75 -5.15
N THR A 184 17.02 -14.79 -5.63
CA THR A 184 18.34 -14.64 -6.26
C THR A 184 18.25 -13.89 -7.58
N ARG A 185 17.23 -14.18 -8.40
CA ARG A 185 16.98 -13.46 -9.66
C ARG A 185 16.73 -11.97 -9.40
N LEU A 186 15.87 -11.63 -8.46
CA LEU A 186 15.52 -10.25 -8.10
C LEU A 186 16.75 -9.46 -7.64
N ARG A 187 17.59 -10.03 -6.75
CA ARG A 187 18.85 -9.40 -6.34
C ARG A 187 19.77 -9.14 -7.53
N LYS A 188 19.98 -10.15 -8.39
CA LYS A 188 20.79 -9.99 -9.61
C LYS A 188 20.21 -8.91 -10.53
N ALA A 189 18.89 -8.91 -10.70
CA ALA A 189 18.21 -7.99 -11.60
C ALA A 189 18.33 -6.54 -11.12
N LEU A 190 18.15 -6.26 -9.82
CA LEU A 190 18.29 -4.92 -9.23
C LEU A 190 19.65 -4.28 -9.53
N SER A 191 20.73 -5.05 -9.45
CA SER A 191 22.08 -4.52 -9.70
C SER A 191 22.36 -4.19 -11.17
N ASN A 192 21.60 -4.75 -12.12
CA ASN A 192 21.98 -4.73 -13.55
C ASN A 192 20.94 -4.06 -14.47
N MET A 193 19.66 -4.08 -14.09
CA MET A 193 18.60 -3.61 -14.97
C MET A 193 18.61 -2.08 -15.15
N PRO A 194 18.20 -1.57 -16.32
CA PRO A 194 18.04 -0.14 -16.55
C PRO A 194 16.90 0.44 -15.69
N GLN A 195 16.84 1.77 -15.60
CA GLN A 195 15.90 2.46 -14.71
C GLN A 195 14.42 2.10 -14.92
N PRO A 196 13.85 2.03 -16.14
CA PRO A 196 12.42 1.77 -16.30
C PRO A 196 11.92 0.46 -15.66
N PRO A 197 12.50 -0.73 -15.96
CA PRO A 197 12.11 -1.96 -15.27
C PRO A 197 12.51 -1.95 -13.78
N LYS A 198 13.53 -1.17 -13.39
CA LYS A 198 13.90 -0.99 -11.97
C LYS A 198 12.79 -0.32 -11.18
N TYR A 199 12.23 0.78 -11.69
CA TYR A 199 11.09 1.45 -11.06
C TYR A 199 9.88 0.52 -10.95
N ALA A 200 9.58 -0.26 -12.00
CA ALA A 200 8.50 -1.25 -11.95
C ALA A 200 8.75 -2.31 -10.86
N LEU A 201 9.97 -2.84 -10.77
CA LEU A 201 10.33 -3.82 -9.75
C LEU A 201 10.24 -3.23 -8.33
N LEU A 202 10.83 -2.07 -8.08
CA LEU A 202 10.78 -1.39 -6.78
C LEU A 202 9.33 -1.07 -6.37
N GLY A 203 8.50 -0.63 -7.33
CA GLY A 203 7.08 -0.40 -7.13
C GLY A 203 6.30 -1.67 -6.77
N CYS A 204 6.66 -2.84 -7.30
CA CYS A 204 6.07 -4.10 -6.85
C CYS A 204 6.58 -4.52 -5.46
N LEU A 205 7.88 -4.29 -5.18
CA LEU A 205 8.51 -4.69 -3.91
C LEU A 205 7.95 -3.93 -2.70
N GLU A 206 7.52 -2.67 -2.85
CA GLU A 206 6.93 -1.91 -1.73
C GLU A 206 5.67 -2.57 -1.13
N HIS A 207 5.04 -3.49 -1.86
CA HIS A 207 3.87 -4.24 -1.44
C HIS A 207 4.21 -5.61 -0.85
N CYS A 208 5.47 -6.05 -0.94
CA CYS A 208 5.90 -7.40 -0.55
C CYS A 208 6.49 -7.41 0.86
N ASP A 209 6.45 -8.56 1.52
CA ASP A 209 7.32 -8.84 2.65
C ASP A 209 8.74 -9.12 2.12
N ILE A 210 9.73 -8.38 2.63
CA ILE A 210 11.08 -8.36 2.07
C ILE A 210 12.01 -9.27 2.90
N PRO A 211 12.57 -10.34 2.30
CA PRO A 211 13.54 -11.19 2.97
C PRO A 211 14.84 -10.43 3.31
N ASP A 212 15.49 -10.80 4.42
CA ASP A 212 16.69 -10.13 4.93
C ASP A 212 17.78 -9.90 3.88
N SER A 213 18.05 -10.90 3.03
CA SER A 213 19.09 -10.78 1.99
C SER A 213 18.74 -9.81 0.86
N LEU A 214 17.44 -9.59 0.59
CA LEU A 214 17.00 -8.56 -0.36
C LEU A 214 16.99 -7.18 0.31
N ALA A 215 16.58 -7.11 1.58
CA ALA A 215 16.64 -5.87 2.35
C ALA A 215 18.08 -5.33 2.44
N ALA A 216 19.04 -6.19 2.78
CA ALA A 216 20.45 -5.83 2.80
C ALA A 216 20.95 -5.32 1.44
N HIS A 217 20.51 -5.94 0.34
CA HIS A 217 20.88 -5.49 -1.00
C HIS A 217 20.29 -4.10 -1.36
N LEU A 218 19.01 -3.87 -0.99
CA LEU A 218 18.39 -2.56 -1.16
C LEU A 218 19.07 -1.49 -0.30
N GLU A 219 19.51 -1.84 0.91
CA GLU A 219 20.30 -0.94 1.77
C GLU A 219 21.67 -0.63 1.16
N GLU A 220 22.38 -1.61 0.60
CA GLU A 220 23.64 -1.40 -0.13
C GLU A 220 23.45 -0.41 -1.29
N ASP A 221 22.40 -0.60 -2.10
CA ASP A 221 22.06 0.31 -3.19
C ASP A 221 21.78 1.73 -2.68
N ILE A 222 21.05 1.87 -1.55
CA ILE A 222 20.80 3.16 -0.90
C ILE A 222 22.12 3.81 -0.49
N GLN A 223 23.01 3.09 0.19
CA GLN A 223 24.29 3.63 0.63
C GLN A 223 25.17 4.06 -0.55
N ALA A 224 25.16 3.31 -1.65
CA ALA A 224 25.87 3.67 -2.86
C ALA A 224 25.34 4.97 -3.48
N MET A 225 24.01 5.15 -3.54
CA MET A 225 23.39 6.38 -4.04
C MET A 225 23.66 7.61 -3.16
N LEU A 226 23.79 7.42 -1.85
CA LEU A 226 24.13 8.49 -0.90
C LEU A 226 25.62 8.87 -0.91
N SER A 227 26.48 7.95 -1.34
CA SER A 227 27.93 8.17 -1.43
C SER A 227 28.38 8.73 -2.79
N GLY A 228 27.48 8.75 -3.78
CA GLY A 228 27.75 9.28 -5.11
C GLY A 228 27.72 10.82 -5.17
N ASP A 229 28.29 11.37 -6.24
CA ASP A 229 28.33 12.83 -6.46
C ASP A 229 26.94 13.44 -6.75
N GLU A 230 26.05 12.67 -7.38
CA GLU A 230 24.66 13.05 -7.66
C GLU A 230 23.70 11.99 -7.15
N THR A 231 22.74 12.39 -6.31
CA THR A 231 21.68 11.52 -5.80
C THR A 231 20.39 11.77 -6.58
N ASP A 232 19.96 10.80 -7.39
CA ASP A 232 18.61 10.78 -7.96
C ASP A 232 17.60 10.52 -6.83
N LEU A 233 16.97 11.60 -6.36
CA LEU A 233 16.01 11.57 -5.26
C LEU A 233 14.83 10.63 -5.54
N PHE A 234 14.34 10.56 -6.78
CA PHE A 234 13.18 9.73 -7.10
C PHE A 234 13.54 8.25 -7.04
N LEU A 235 14.73 7.89 -7.54
CA LEU A 235 15.21 6.52 -7.47
C LEU A 235 15.51 6.12 -6.03
N LEU A 236 16.18 6.99 -5.27
CA LEU A 236 16.43 6.78 -3.84
C LEU A 236 15.11 6.56 -3.08
N THR A 237 14.11 7.40 -3.35
CA THR A 237 12.78 7.27 -2.74
C THR A 237 12.11 5.95 -3.11
N ALA A 238 12.24 5.48 -4.36
CA ALA A 238 11.72 4.18 -4.78
C ALA A 238 12.40 3.01 -4.05
N HIS A 239 13.71 3.08 -3.80
CA HIS A 239 14.43 2.10 -2.99
C HIS A 239 13.96 2.10 -1.52
N VAL A 240 13.78 3.28 -0.92
CA VAL A 240 13.27 3.41 0.46
C VAL A 240 11.85 2.84 0.55
N ARG A 241 10.96 3.13 -0.41
CA ARG A 241 9.61 2.55 -0.48
C ARG A 241 9.64 1.03 -0.59
N ALA A 242 10.53 0.47 -1.41
CA ALA A 242 10.67 -0.97 -1.57
C ALA A 242 11.04 -1.70 -0.26
N LEU A 243 11.69 -1.01 0.69
CA LEU A 243 12.00 -1.55 2.01
C LEU A 243 10.80 -1.58 2.97
N ALA A 244 9.63 -1.06 2.60
CA ALA A 244 8.47 -0.97 3.48
C ALA A 244 8.02 -2.31 4.12
N GLY A 245 8.33 -3.45 3.50
CA GLY A 245 8.07 -4.78 4.04
C GLY A 245 9.27 -5.50 4.64
N ALA A 246 10.39 -4.83 4.84
CA ALA A 246 11.54 -5.38 5.57
C ALA A 246 11.27 -5.42 7.09
N LYS A 247 12.20 -6.02 7.84
CA LYS A 247 12.12 -6.04 9.31
C LYS A 247 12.08 -4.61 9.88
N PRO A 248 11.30 -4.36 10.96
CA PRO A 248 11.15 -3.02 11.54
C PRO A 248 12.47 -2.29 11.82
N ASP A 249 13.49 -2.97 12.36
CA ASP A 249 14.78 -2.35 12.69
C ASP A 249 15.53 -1.86 11.45
N VAL A 250 15.42 -2.59 10.33
CA VAL A 250 16.03 -2.19 9.05
C VAL A 250 15.36 -0.92 8.52
N VAL A 251 14.03 -0.93 8.45
CA VAL A 251 13.25 0.22 7.97
C VAL A 251 13.52 1.43 8.88
N HIS A 252 13.50 1.24 10.19
CA HIS A 252 13.79 2.28 11.17
C HIS A 252 15.17 2.91 10.92
N GLY A 253 16.23 2.10 10.84
CA GLY A 253 17.59 2.62 10.63
C GLY A 253 17.76 3.36 9.32
N VAL A 254 17.06 2.96 8.25
CA VAL A 254 17.06 3.68 6.97
C VAL A 254 16.35 5.02 7.12
N ILE A 255 15.14 5.05 7.69
CA ILE A 255 14.35 6.28 7.85
C ILE A 255 15.07 7.27 8.78
N GLU A 256 15.70 6.80 9.85
CA GLU A 256 16.51 7.63 10.74
C GLU A 256 17.64 8.35 9.96
N ARG A 257 18.36 7.63 9.10
CA ARG A 257 19.41 8.22 8.24
C ARG A 257 18.84 9.23 7.24
N MET A 258 17.69 8.94 6.64
CA MET A 258 17.02 9.86 5.70
C MET A 258 16.63 11.16 6.40
N LEU A 259 16.04 11.07 7.59
CA LEU A 259 15.62 12.23 8.37
C LEU A 259 16.79 12.97 9.02
N ALA A 260 17.92 12.31 9.30
CA ALA A 260 19.12 12.97 9.81
C ALA A 260 19.78 13.91 8.77
N THR A 261 19.56 13.65 7.47
CA THR A 261 20.22 14.40 6.38
C THR A 261 19.26 15.43 5.80
N GLU A 262 19.53 16.73 6.01
CA GLU A 262 18.64 17.82 5.60
C GLU A 262 18.29 17.80 4.10
N ALA A 263 19.26 17.54 3.23
CA ALA A 263 19.06 17.45 1.78
C ALA A 263 18.08 16.33 1.36
N LEU A 264 17.88 15.32 2.22
CA LEU A 264 16.98 14.19 1.97
C LEU A 264 15.58 14.39 2.57
N ARG A 265 15.36 15.45 3.38
CA ARG A 265 14.05 15.83 3.92
C ARG A 265 13.13 16.46 2.87
N HIS A 266 13.30 16.11 1.61
CA HIS A 266 12.48 16.62 0.53
C HIS A 266 11.04 16.09 0.65
N ARG A 267 10.06 16.90 0.19
CA ARG A 267 8.63 16.57 0.20
C ARG A 267 8.32 15.16 -0.34
N GLU A 268 8.96 14.76 -1.43
CA GLU A 268 8.83 13.42 -2.03
C GLU A 268 9.20 12.29 -1.05
N MET A 269 10.33 12.41 -0.36
CA MET A 269 10.77 11.43 0.63
C MET A 269 9.82 11.39 1.84
N LEU A 270 9.36 12.55 2.31
CA LEU A 270 8.43 12.64 3.43
C LEU A 270 7.07 11.98 3.10
N ILE A 271 6.55 12.20 1.89
CA ILE A 271 5.34 11.54 1.39
C ILE A 271 5.55 10.02 1.30
N ALA A 272 6.71 9.57 0.83
CA ALA A 272 7.03 8.15 0.75
C ALA A 272 7.11 7.48 2.13
N ILE A 273 7.74 8.14 3.11
CA ILE A 273 7.80 7.65 4.49
C ILE A 273 6.39 7.52 5.07
N ALA A 274 5.57 8.57 4.99
CA ALA A 274 4.20 8.53 5.50
C ALA A 274 3.34 7.50 4.75
N GLY A 275 3.49 7.40 3.43
CA GLY A 275 2.66 6.58 2.56
C GLY A 275 3.03 5.10 2.50
N ARG A 276 4.28 4.74 2.78
CA ARG A 276 4.80 3.36 2.62
C ARG A 276 5.56 2.83 3.84
N CYS A 277 6.35 3.65 4.51
CA CYS A 277 7.20 3.24 5.63
C CYS A 277 6.68 3.74 7.00
N TRP A 278 5.37 3.99 7.12
CA TRP A 278 4.75 4.61 8.29
C TRP A 278 4.97 3.83 9.58
N GLN A 279 5.20 2.51 9.48
CA GLN A 279 5.47 1.65 10.64
C GLN A 279 6.69 2.14 11.43
N ALA A 280 7.71 2.70 10.75
CA ALA A 280 8.89 3.26 11.39
C ALA A 280 8.53 4.44 12.32
N LEU A 281 7.47 5.20 11.98
CA LEU A 281 6.98 6.33 12.76
C LEU A 281 6.22 5.91 14.04
N SER A 282 6.13 4.61 14.34
CA SER A 282 5.65 4.14 15.65
C SER A 282 6.67 4.40 16.77
N ASN A 283 7.89 4.78 16.41
CA ASN A 283 8.92 5.23 17.34
C ASN A 283 8.79 6.75 17.57
N GLU A 284 8.57 7.15 18.83
CA GLU A 284 8.31 8.55 19.19
C GLU A 284 9.41 9.53 18.74
N PRO A 285 10.72 9.30 19.00
CA PRO A 285 11.78 10.16 18.48
C PRO A 285 11.75 10.34 16.95
N LEU A 286 11.50 9.25 16.22
CA LEU A 286 11.48 9.29 14.76
C LEU A 286 10.24 10.02 14.23
N LEU A 287 9.09 9.85 14.88
CA LEU A 287 7.87 10.61 14.59
C LEU A 287 8.08 12.11 14.82
N ASP A 288 8.73 12.50 15.92
CA ASP A 288 9.04 13.89 16.22
C ASP A 288 9.97 14.49 15.15
N ALA A 289 11.05 13.79 14.81
CA ALA A 289 11.97 14.19 13.74
C ALA A 289 11.27 14.30 12.37
N PHE A 290 10.37 13.38 12.06
CA PHE A 290 9.58 13.41 10.84
C PHE A 290 8.67 14.65 10.79
N LEU A 291 7.94 14.94 11.87
CA LEU A 291 7.03 16.09 11.92
C LEU A 291 7.80 17.43 11.88
N ILE A 292 9.00 17.50 12.47
CA ILE A 292 9.90 18.65 12.30
C ILE A 292 10.26 18.82 10.82
N ALA A 293 10.71 17.75 10.15
CA ALA A 293 11.07 17.79 8.74
C ALA A 293 9.91 18.20 7.83
N VAL A 294 8.67 17.82 8.17
CA VAL A 294 7.45 18.26 7.48
C VAL A 294 7.18 19.75 7.74
N ALA A 295 7.32 20.23 8.98
CA ALA A 295 7.13 21.63 9.33
C ALA A 295 8.17 22.55 8.65
N ASP A 296 9.42 22.08 8.52
CA ASP A 296 10.52 22.79 7.86
C ASP A 296 10.28 23.01 6.36
N GLN A 297 9.30 22.32 5.74
CA GLN A 297 8.87 22.60 4.36
C GLN A 297 8.16 23.96 4.22
N LYS A 298 7.81 24.62 5.33
CA LYS A 298 7.13 25.93 5.36
C LYS A 298 5.80 25.97 4.57
N ASP A 299 5.13 24.83 4.46
CA ASP A 299 3.83 24.67 3.80
C ASP A 299 2.79 24.17 4.81
N GLN A 300 1.93 25.08 5.28
CA GLN A 300 0.94 24.76 6.32
C GLN A 300 -0.10 23.75 5.81
N ALA A 301 -0.47 23.81 4.54
CA ALA A 301 -1.41 22.86 3.96
C ALA A 301 -0.79 21.46 3.93
N PHE A 302 0.48 21.36 3.55
CA PHE A 302 1.21 20.08 3.56
C PHE A 302 1.35 19.50 4.97
N PHE A 303 1.73 20.33 5.96
CA PHE A 303 1.80 19.86 7.36
C PHE A 303 0.47 19.34 7.87
N GLN A 304 -0.62 20.08 7.64
CA GLN A 304 -1.97 19.66 8.02
C GLN A 304 -2.39 18.37 7.31
N GLN A 305 -2.07 18.21 6.02
CA GLN A 305 -2.35 16.99 5.28
C GLN A 305 -1.60 15.79 5.85
N MET A 306 -0.31 15.93 6.17
CA MET A 306 0.50 14.84 6.74
C MET A 306 0.00 14.44 8.13
N VAL A 307 -0.29 15.41 9.00
CA VAL A 307 -0.84 15.14 10.33
C VAL A 307 -2.22 14.47 10.21
N ALA A 308 -3.12 14.99 9.38
CA ALA A 308 -4.45 14.42 9.18
C ALA A 308 -4.39 12.98 8.64
N ASP A 309 -3.45 12.69 7.75
CA ASP A 309 -3.23 11.35 7.21
C ASP A 309 -2.67 10.38 8.28
N LEU A 310 -1.67 10.79 9.07
CA LEU A 310 -1.06 9.95 10.11
C LEU A 310 -1.99 9.68 11.30
N VAL A 311 -2.80 10.66 11.73
CA VAL A 311 -3.79 10.49 12.82
C VAL A 311 -4.83 9.42 12.48
N MET A 312 -5.10 9.19 11.19
CA MET A 312 -6.05 8.16 10.76
C MET A 312 -5.49 6.75 10.91
N ILE A 313 -4.17 6.57 10.95
CA ILE A 313 -3.54 5.25 11.12
C ILE A 313 -3.68 4.82 12.59
N PRO A 314 -4.42 3.73 12.91
CA PRO A 314 -4.72 3.34 14.28
C PRO A 314 -3.47 3.16 15.16
N ALA A 315 -2.38 2.63 14.58
CA ALA A 315 -1.13 2.41 15.29
C ALA A 315 -0.39 3.70 15.67
N LEU A 316 -0.55 4.78 14.89
CA LEU A 316 0.12 6.06 15.11
C LEU A 316 -0.76 7.08 15.84
N ARG A 317 -2.09 6.92 15.75
CA ARG A 317 -3.07 7.86 16.27
C ARG A 317 -2.80 8.33 17.71
N PRO A 318 -2.54 7.47 18.70
CA PRO A 318 -2.30 7.93 20.08
C PRO A 318 -1.08 8.84 20.19
N GLN A 319 0.00 8.49 19.48
CA GLN A 319 1.26 9.24 19.52
C GLN A 319 1.10 10.60 18.82
N VAL A 320 0.51 10.62 17.63
CA VAL A 320 0.30 11.87 16.89
C VAL A 320 -0.63 12.82 17.66
N LEU A 321 -1.73 12.32 18.24
CA LEU A 321 -2.62 13.14 19.08
C LEU A 321 -1.92 13.64 20.35
N GLY A 322 -1.06 12.83 20.96
CA GLY A 322 -0.24 13.25 22.10
C GLY A 322 0.64 14.45 21.74
N LEU A 323 1.33 14.38 20.61
CA LEU A 323 2.20 15.45 20.12
C LEU A 323 1.41 16.74 19.87
N LEU A 324 0.20 16.64 19.28
CA LEU A 324 -0.67 17.80 19.05
C LEU A 324 -1.22 18.41 20.34
N HIS A 325 -1.36 17.64 21.43
CA HIS A 325 -1.95 18.07 22.70
C HIS A 325 -0.92 18.39 23.80
N GLY A 326 0.37 18.47 23.46
CA GLY A 326 1.39 19.04 24.35
C GLY A 326 2.54 18.11 24.74
N SER A 327 2.65 16.90 24.18
CA SER A 327 3.85 16.07 24.34
C SER A 327 4.92 16.34 23.27
N ALA A 328 4.72 17.33 22.40
CA ALA A 328 5.67 17.72 21.37
C ALA A 328 7.01 18.18 21.96
N SER A 329 8.10 17.83 21.30
CA SER A 329 9.42 18.34 21.67
C SER A 329 9.48 19.87 21.51
N PRO A 330 10.38 20.56 22.25
CA PRO A 330 10.61 21.99 22.05
C PRO A 330 10.95 22.33 20.59
N ALA A 331 11.72 21.47 19.92
CA ALA A 331 12.08 21.64 18.52
C ALA A 331 10.86 21.59 17.59
N LEU A 332 9.96 20.62 17.80
CA LEU A 332 8.72 20.53 17.04
C LEU A 332 7.80 21.73 17.28
N LEU A 333 7.66 22.17 18.55
CA LEU A 333 6.88 23.37 18.88
C LEU A 333 7.44 24.61 18.16
N ASP A 334 8.76 24.76 18.11
CA ASP A 334 9.39 25.90 17.45
C ASP A 334 9.25 25.83 15.92
N ALA A 335 9.40 24.65 15.32
CA ALA A 335 9.16 24.45 13.89
C ALA A 335 7.71 24.79 13.49
N VAL A 336 6.73 24.34 14.29
CA VAL A 336 5.31 24.67 14.06
C VAL A 336 5.03 26.16 14.26
N LYS A 337 5.65 26.83 15.23
CA LYS A 337 5.53 28.28 15.39
C LYS A 337 6.08 29.02 14.17
N GLN A 338 7.25 28.63 13.67
CA GLN A 338 7.85 29.24 12.47
C GLN A 338 6.95 29.06 11.24
N LEU A 339 6.40 27.86 11.06
CA LEU A 339 5.42 27.55 10.02
C LEU A 339 4.18 28.47 10.08
N GLN A 340 3.65 28.73 11.28
CA GLN A 340 2.50 29.64 11.45
C GLN A 340 2.84 31.11 11.18
N GLN A 341 4.09 31.52 11.40
CA GLN A 341 4.55 32.88 11.14
C GLN A 341 4.81 33.10 9.64
N SER A 342 5.35 32.12 8.93
CA SER A 342 5.64 32.22 7.48
C SER A 342 4.39 32.32 6.60
N VAL A 343 3.22 31.91 7.10
CA VAL A 343 1.94 32.01 6.38
C VAL A 343 1.27 33.38 6.55
N LYS A 344 1.68 34.15 7.55
CA LYS A 344 1.17 35.50 7.83
C LYS A 344 1.99 36.62 7.18
N ALA A 345 3.18 36.29 6.68
CA ALA A 345 4.06 37.18 5.91
C ALA A 345 3.79 36.99 4.41
#